data_AF-A0A926QIB3-F1
#
_entry.id   AF-A0A926QIB3-F1
#
_cell.length_a   1.000
_cell.length_b   1.000
_cell.length_c   1.000
_cell.angle_alpha   90.00
_cell.angle_beta   90.00
_cell.angle_gamma   90.00
#
_symmetry.space_group_name_H-M   'P 1'
#
loop_
_entity.id
_entity.type
_entity.pdbx_description
1 polymer ?
#
loop_
_entity_poly.entity_id
_entity_poly.type
_entity_poly.pdbx_seq_one_letter_code
_entity_poly.pdbx_strand_id
1 'polypeptide(L)'
;MIHIYLDDLRPCPQGFALAKNAEECIMMLDTCEVDILSLDHDLGWGTQQTGMDVVLWMIQKRIFPRSIYIHTSSPSACTNMYQMLYSVKPETVKLYPGRIPDDVLWQIATGTHKNG
;
A
#
# COMPACT_ATOMS: atom_id res chain seq x y z
N MET A 1 14.01 2.34 -5.64
CA MET A 1 12.69 2.30 -5.00
C MET A 1 11.83 1.26 -5.68
N ILE A 2 10.96 0.57 -4.93
CA ILE A 2 9.99 -0.38 -5.47
C ILE A 2 8.56 0.14 -5.29
N HIS A 3 7.62 -0.49 -5.99
CA HIS A 3 6.19 -0.32 -5.75
C HIS A 3 5.62 -1.62 -5.20
N ILE A 4 4.84 -1.56 -4.12
CA ILE A 4 4.24 -2.73 -3.48
C ILE A 4 2.73 -2.71 -3.71
N TYR A 5 2.19 -3.87 -4.10
CA TYR A 5 0.76 -4.13 -4.20
C TYR A 5 0.41 -5.22 -3.19
N LEU A 6 -0.26 -4.86 -2.09
CA LEU A 6 -0.76 -5.81 -1.09
C LEU A 6 -2.17 -6.26 -1.47
N ASP A 7 -2.29 -7.49 -1.94
CA ASP A 7 -3.57 -8.07 -2.34
C ASP A 7 -3.48 -9.60 -2.45
N ASP A 8 -4.43 -10.33 -1.88
CA ASP A 8 -4.48 -11.79 -1.97
C ASP A 8 -5.23 -12.26 -3.23
N LEU A 9 -6.18 -11.48 -3.73
CA LEU A 9 -7.16 -11.87 -4.74
C LEU A 9 -6.90 -11.29 -6.13
N ARG A 10 -6.63 -9.99 -6.23
CA ARG A 10 -6.53 -9.25 -7.51
C ARG A 10 -5.19 -9.51 -8.20
N PRO A 11 -5.14 -9.43 -9.54
CA PRO A 11 -3.89 -9.50 -10.28
C PRO A 11 -2.99 -8.30 -9.94
N CYS A 12 -1.71 -8.58 -9.72
CA CYS A 12 -0.71 -7.54 -9.47
C CYS A 12 -0.48 -6.70 -10.74
N PRO A 13 -0.56 -5.36 -10.68
CA PRO A 13 -0.22 -4.51 -11.81
C PRO A 13 1.26 -4.65 -12.22
N GLN A 14 1.55 -4.51 -13.52
CA GLN A 14 2.91 -4.54 -14.02
C GLN A 14 3.77 -3.43 -13.36
N GLY A 15 4.99 -3.81 -12.95
CA GLY A 15 5.92 -2.91 -12.26
C GLY A 15 5.74 -2.85 -10.75
N PHE A 16 4.78 -3.59 -10.18
CA PHE A 16 4.62 -3.77 -8.74
C PHE A 16 5.16 -5.12 -8.28
N ALA A 17 5.75 -5.14 -7.09
CA ALA A 17 5.99 -6.33 -6.31
C ALA A 17 4.70 -6.69 -5.55
N LEU A 18 4.26 -7.93 -5.68
CA LEU A 18 3.06 -8.45 -5.01
C LEU A 18 3.42 -8.93 -3.61
N ALA A 19 2.72 -8.41 -2.60
CA ALA A 19 2.67 -9.00 -1.28
C ALA A 19 1.30 -9.70 -1.12
N LYS A 20 1.30 -11.02 -0.86
CA LYS A 20 0.07 -11.80 -0.74
C LYS A 20 -0.57 -11.74 0.64
N ASN A 21 0.19 -11.30 1.65
CA ASN A 21 -0.26 -11.20 3.03
C ASN A 21 0.47 -10.05 3.75
N ALA A 22 0.04 -9.76 4.97
CA ALA A 22 0.58 -8.66 5.78
C ALA A 22 2.07 -8.85 6.12
N GLU A 23 2.50 -10.08 6.43
CA GLU A 23 3.89 -10.39 6.77
C GLU A 23 4.85 -10.12 5.60
N GLU A 24 4.51 -10.58 4.39
CA GLU A 24 5.27 -10.28 3.18
C GLU A 24 5.36 -8.78 2.91
N CYS A 25 4.24 -8.06 3.07
CA CYS A 25 4.22 -6.62 2.86
C CYS A 25 5.11 -5.89 3.87
N ILE A 26 5.04 -6.28 5.14
CA ILE A 26 5.87 -5.72 6.21
C ILE A 26 7.35 -6.00 5.94
N MET A 27 7.71 -7.23 5.56
CA MET A 27 9.08 -7.58 5.22
C MET A 27 9.61 -6.72 4.06
N MET A 28 8.81 -6.50 3.01
CA MET A 28 9.21 -5.64 1.90
C MET A 28 9.36 -4.18 2.34
N LEU A 29 8.46 -3.66 3.18
CA LEU A 29 8.53 -2.30 3.73
C LEU A 29 9.76 -2.09 4.63
N ASP A 30 10.19 -3.12 5.38
CA ASP A 30 11.33 -3.04 6.30
C ASP A 30 12.68 -3.15 5.57
N THR A 31 12.69 -3.79 4.39
CA THR A 31 13.93 -4.11 3.66
C THR A 31 14.17 -3.26 2.43
N CYS A 32 13.13 -2.61 1.89
CA CYS A 32 13.20 -1.87 0.64
C CYS A 32 12.77 -0.41 0.80
N GLU A 33 13.34 0.48 0.00
CA GLU A 33 12.83 1.83 -0.14
C GLU A 33 11.59 1.80 -1.06
N VAL A 34 10.43 2.16 -0.52
CA VAL A 34 9.13 2.04 -1.21
C VAL A 34 8.65 3.40 -1.69
N ASP A 35 8.38 3.52 -2.99
CA ASP A 35 7.79 4.71 -3.58
C ASP A 35 6.26 4.67 -3.44
N ILE A 36 5.63 3.61 -3.96
CA ILE A 36 4.16 3.44 -3.91
C ILE A 36 3.81 2.18 -3.15
N LEU A 37 2.90 2.31 -2.18
CA LEU A 37 2.23 1.19 -1.52
C LEU A 37 0.73 1.24 -1.84
N SER A 38 0.17 0.16 -2.35
CA SER A 38 -1.27 -0.03 -2.56
C SER A 38 -1.78 -1.09 -1.57
N LEU A 39 -2.74 -0.72 -0.73
CA LEU A 39 -3.26 -1.56 0.38
C LEU A 39 -4.66 -2.11 0.09
N ASP A 40 -4.80 -3.43 0.07
CA ASP A 40 -6.07 -4.07 0.42
C ASP A 40 -6.13 -4.35 1.93
N HIS A 41 -7.33 -4.25 2.48
CA HIS A 41 -7.60 -4.62 3.86
C HIS A 41 -7.82 -6.13 4.00
N ASP A 42 -8.62 -6.71 3.12
CA ASP A 42 -9.07 -8.09 3.25
C ASP A 42 -8.04 -8.99 2.57
N LEU A 43 -7.34 -9.82 3.36
CA LEU A 43 -6.23 -10.66 2.89
C LEU A 43 -6.57 -12.16 2.90
N GLY A 44 -7.86 -12.46 2.69
CA GLY A 44 -8.37 -13.82 2.59
C GLY A 44 -8.63 -14.51 3.93
N TRP A 45 -9.26 -15.69 3.86
CA TRP A 45 -9.77 -16.43 5.02
C TRP A 45 -8.70 -17.22 5.81
N GLY A 46 -7.50 -17.36 5.24
CA GLY A 46 -6.40 -18.14 5.84
C GLY A 46 -5.59 -17.39 6.89
N THR A 47 -5.93 -16.12 7.16
CA THR A 47 -5.18 -15.26 8.06
C THR A 47 -6.12 -14.43 8.93
N GLN A 48 -5.65 -14.10 10.15
CA GLN A 48 -6.30 -13.10 11.00
C GLN A 48 -5.75 -11.69 10.74
N GLN A 49 -4.65 -11.58 10.01
CA GLN A 49 -4.04 -10.30 9.67
C GLN A 49 -4.73 -9.68 8.45
N THR A 50 -4.78 -8.36 8.47
CA THR A 50 -5.42 -7.52 7.48
C THR A 50 -4.44 -6.43 7.01
N GLY A 51 -4.84 -5.65 6.01
CA GLY A 51 -4.11 -4.42 5.67
C GLY A 51 -3.99 -3.45 6.85
N MET A 52 -4.89 -3.51 7.85
CA MET A 52 -4.78 -2.70 9.06
C MET A 52 -3.53 -3.04 9.89
N ASP A 53 -3.11 -4.31 9.93
CA ASP A 53 -1.90 -4.72 10.65
C ASP A 53 -0.65 -4.11 10.03
N VAL A 54 -0.62 -3.99 8.69
CA VAL A 54 0.46 -3.28 7.97
C VAL A 54 0.44 -1.79 8.31
N VAL A 55 -0.75 -1.17 8.38
CA VAL A 55 -0.89 0.22 8.81
C VAL A 55 -0.37 0.43 10.23
N LEU A 56 -0.79 -0.39 11.18
CA LEU A 56 -0.33 -0.33 12.57
C LEU A 56 1.19 -0.47 12.68
N TRP A 57 1.75 -1.41 11.94
CA TRP A 57 3.20 -1.62 11.89
C TRP A 57 3.94 -0.40 11.33
N MET A 58 3.49 0.19 10.21
CA MET A 58 4.08 1.39 9.63
C MET A 58 4.11 2.55 10.64
N ILE A 59 3.00 2.74 11.37
CA ILE A 59 2.88 3.77 12.40
C ILE A 59 3.83 3.51 13.56
N GLN A 60 3.92 2.27 14.03
CA GLN A 60 4.80 1.88 15.13
C GLN A 60 6.28 2.08 14.78
N LYS A 61 6.67 1.74 13.55
CA LYS A 61 8.06 1.83 13.07
C LYS A 61 8.42 3.20 12.50
N ARG A 62 7.43 4.07 12.28
CA ARG A 62 7.59 5.35 11.57
C ARG A 62 8.17 5.18 10.16
N ILE A 63 7.84 4.08 9.49
CA ILE A 63 8.22 3.80 8.10
C ILE A 63 7.02 4.12 7.22
N PHE A 64 7.18 5.06 6.30
CA PHE A 64 6.12 5.48 5.39
C PHE A 64 6.64 5.55 3.95
N PRO A 65 5.98 4.90 2.99
CA PRO A 65 6.21 5.10 1.55
C PRO A 65 5.95 6.54 1.12
N ARG A 66 6.45 6.94 -0.06
CA ARG A 66 6.19 8.30 -0.60
C ARG A 66 4.72 8.51 -0.92
N SER A 67 4.05 7.49 -1.47
CA SER A 67 2.63 7.50 -1.77
C SER A 67 1.96 6.23 -1.27
N ILE A 68 0.80 6.39 -0.62
CA ILE A 68 -0.02 5.29 -0.12
C ILE A 68 -1.41 5.40 -0.76
N TYR A 69 -1.84 4.31 -1.40
CA TYR A 69 -3.18 4.12 -1.94
C TYR A 69 -3.89 3.04 -1.14
N ILE A 70 -5.19 3.22 -0.89
CA ILE A 70 -6.01 2.26 -0.17
C ILE A 70 -7.05 1.72 -1.14
N HIS A 71 -6.76 0.60 -1.79
CA HIS A 71 -7.56 0.03 -2.87
C HIS A 71 -8.58 -1.02 -2.40
N THR A 72 -8.85 -1.09 -1.10
CA THR A 72 -9.81 -2.03 -0.54
C THR A 72 -11.25 -1.77 -1.02
N SER A 73 -12.03 -2.84 -1.12
CA SER A 73 -13.47 -2.76 -1.42
C SER A 73 -14.35 -2.49 -0.20
N SER A 74 -13.79 -2.53 1.02
CA SER A 74 -14.49 -2.24 2.26
C SER A 74 -14.42 -0.74 2.62
N PRO A 75 -15.53 0.03 2.55
CA PRO A 75 -15.50 1.48 2.81
C PRO A 75 -15.14 1.82 4.26
N SER A 76 -15.56 0.99 5.22
CA SER A 76 -15.23 1.16 6.64
C SER A 76 -13.74 0.93 6.88
N ALA A 77 -13.17 -0.14 6.32
CA ALA A 77 -11.74 -0.40 6.41
C ALA A 77 -10.92 0.71 5.76
N CYS A 78 -11.34 1.18 4.58
CA CYS A 78 -10.70 2.30 3.90
C CYS A 78 -10.67 3.56 4.77
N THR A 79 -11.81 3.90 5.37
CA THR A 79 -11.94 5.06 6.26
C THR A 79 -11.03 4.93 7.47
N ASN A 80 -11.03 3.78 8.13
CA ASN A 80 -10.23 3.55 9.33
C ASN A 80 -8.73 3.62 9.01
N MET A 81 -8.26 2.91 7.98
CA MET A 81 -6.85 2.95 7.58
C MET A 81 -6.41 4.36 7.17
N TYR A 82 -7.25 5.07 6.41
CA TYR A 82 -6.97 6.44 6.01
C TYR A 82 -6.83 7.37 7.22
N GLN A 83 -7.79 7.33 8.16
CA GLN A 83 -7.76 8.19 9.34
C GLN A 83 -6.53 7.94 10.22
N MET A 84 -6.17 6.67 10.42
CA MET A 84 -4.98 6.30 11.19
C MET A 84 -3.70 6.83 10.54
N LEU A 85 -3.52 6.61 9.24
CA LEU A 85 -2.36 7.10 8.51
C LEU A 85 -2.32 8.63 8.44
N TYR A 86 -3.45 9.27 8.13
CA TYR A 86 -3.55 10.72 7.98
C TYR A 86 -3.13 11.46 9.25
N SER A 87 -3.44 10.90 10.42
CA SER A 87 -3.15 11.51 11.72
C SER A 87 -1.66 11.52 12.09
N VAL A 88 -0.83 10.71 11.42
CA VAL A 88 0.56 10.46 11.84
C VAL A 88 1.59 10.50 10.70
N LYS A 89 1.14 10.43 9.44
CA LYS A 89 2.04 10.46 8.29
C LYS A 89 2.79 11.80 8.23
N PRO A 90 4.05 11.83 7.78
CA PRO A 90 4.71 13.07 7.40
C PRO A 90 3.94 13.85 6.34
N GLU A 91 4.11 15.17 6.31
CA GLU A 91 3.48 16.04 5.29
C GLU A 91 3.88 15.67 3.86
N THR A 92 5.11 15.18 3.69
CA THR A 92 5.67 14.75 2.41
C THR A 92 5.01 13.49 1.84
N VAL A 93 4.34 12.69 2.69
CA VAL A 93 3.68 11.45 2.27
C VAL A 93 2.32 11.76 1.67
N LYS A 94 2.08 11.29 0.44
CA LYS A 94 0.79 11.38 -0.24
C LYS A 94 -0.09 10.20 0.17
N LEU A 95 -1.34 10.46 0.50
CA LEU A 95 -2.28 9.44 0.96
C LEU A 95 -3.61 9.57 0.22
N TYR A 96 -4.05 8.50 -0.43
CA TYR A 96 -5.21 8.47 -1.31
C TYR A 96 -6.19 7.37 -0.90
N PRO A 97 -7.47 7.69 -0.62
CA PRO A 97 -8.51 6.69 -0.40
C PRO A 97 -9.03 6.20 -1.76
N GLY A 98 -8.51 5.07 -2.24
CA GLY A 98 -8.90 4.49 -3.52
C GLY A 98 -7.76 3.77 -4.25
N ARG A 99 -8.10 3.18 -5.40
CA ARG A 99 -7.13 2.52 -6.29
C ARG A 99 -6.15 3.53 -6.91
N ILE A 100 -5.00 3.02 -7.33
CA ILE A 100 -4.04 3.78 -8.13
C ILE A 100 -4.71 4.18 -9.47
N PRO A 101 -4.63 5.45 -9.89
CA PRO A 101 -5.13 5.92 -11.18
C PRO A 101 -4.49 5.19 -12.37
N ASP A 102 -5.25 5.01 -13.46
CA ASP A 102 -4.82 4.22 -14.63
C ASP A 102 -3.60 4.84 -15.34
N ASP A 103 -3.48 6.15 -15.37
CA ASP A 103 -2.33 6.87 -15.93
C ASP A 103 -1.05 6.60 -15.13
N VAL A 104 -1.15 6.55 -13.80
CA VAL A 104 -0.04 6.19 -12.91
C VAL A 104 0.36 4.73 -13.13
N LEU A 105 -0.60 3.81 -13.20
CA LEU A 105 -0.34 2.40 -13.51
C LEU A 105 0.37 2.24 -14.86
N TRP A 106 -0.07 2.96 -15.89
CA TRP A 106 0.53 2.94 -17.22
C TRP A 106 1.96 3.51 -17.21
N GLN A 107 2.20 4.59 -16.48
CA GLN A 107 3.53 5.17 -16.33
C GLN A 107 4.51 4.21 -15.65
N ILE A 108 4.06 3.50 -14.61
CA ILE A 108 4.87 2.50 -13.91
C ILE A 108 5.17 1.32 -14.84
N ALA A 109 4.15 0.81 -15.53
CA ALA A 109 4.30 -0.33 -16.45
C ALA A 109 5.28 -0.03 -17.61
N THR A 110 5.34 1.22 -18.08
CA THR A 110 6.24 1.66 -19.16
C THR A 110 7.59 2.20 -18.68
N GLY A 111 7.83 2.26 -17.37
CA GLY A 111 9.07 2.83 -16.80
C GLY A 111 9.19 4.35 -16.98
N THR A 112 8.08 5.05 -17.22
CA THR A 112 8.04 6.51 -17.37
C THR A 112 7.62 7.25 -16.10
N HIS A 113 7.21 6.51 -15.07
CA HIS A 113 6.91 7.05 -13.75
C HIS A 113 8.16 7.72 -13.15
N LYS A 114 8.09 9.02 -12.92
CA LYS A 114 9.16 9.78 -12.27
C LYS A 114 8.92 9.81 -10.78
N ASN A 115 9.96 9.52 -10.00
CA ASN A 115 9.97 9.70 -8.56
C ASN A 115 9.91 11.22 -8.28
N GLY A 116 8.70 11.76 -8.14
CA GLY A 116 8.46 13.19 -7.89
C GLY A 116 8.74 13.54 -6.45
#